data_AF-A0AB37SW66-F1
#
_entry.id   AF-A0AB37SW66-F1
#
_cell.length_a   1.000
_cell.length_b   1.000
_cell.length_c   1.000
_cell.angle_alpha   90.00
_cell.angle_beta   90.00
_cell.angle_gamma   90.00
#
_symmetry.space_group_name_H-M   'P 1'
#
loop_
_entity.id
_entity.type
_entity.pdbx_description
1 polymer ?
#
loop_
_entity_poly.entity_id
_entity_poly.type
_entity_poly.pdbx_seq_one_letter_code
_entity_poly.pdbx_strand_id
1 'polypeptide(L)'
;MTTEIPPNEPIANFVLPIAKVGPGAAADELEYVELLGTCFLLSGSRGLAMTAKHVARGITVGEAAVMFNRNGTWQLAAVQGIEEHPAEDVALLRLEPGDYPSPFSVSRFHVHAGC
;
A
#
# COMPACT_ATOMS: atom_id res chain seq x y z
N MET A 1 -15.99 13.67 -0.32
CA MET A 1 -15.49 14.39 0.87
C MET A 1 -13.99 14.16 0.89
N THR A 2 -13.21 15.20 0.64
CA THR A 2 -11.75 15.17 0.78
C THR A 2 -11.44 15.33 2.25
N THR A 3 -10.89 14.29 2.88
CA THR A 3 -10.41 14.33 4.24
C THR A 3 -9.13 15.16 4.23
N GLU A 4 -9.26 16.46 4.52
CA GLU A 4 -8.11 17.30 4.80
C GLU A 4 -7.41 16.75 6.04
N ILE A 5 -6.15 16.32 5.87
CA ILE A 5 -5.30 15.98 7.01
C ILE A 5 -5.18 17.26 7.84
N PRO A 6 -5.54 17.25 9.14
CA PRO A 6 -5.38 18.42 9.99
C PRO A 6 -3.93 18.90 9.94
N PRO A 7 -3.65 20.21 9.82
CA PRO A 7 -2.33 20.75 9.52
C PRO A 7 -1.23 20.42 10.55
N ASN A 8 -1.58 19.79 11.69
CA ASN A 8 -0.69 19.44 12.78
C ASN A 8 -0.75 17.96 13.19
N GLU A 9 -1.42 17.08 12.43
CA GLU A 9 -1.34 15.65 12.70
C GLU A 9 -0.05 15.10 12.08
N PRO A 10 0.91 14.58 12.89
CA PRO A 10 2.15 14.07 12.35
C PRO A 10 1.83 12.86 11.47
N ILE A 11 2.17 12.94 10.18
CA ILE A 11 2.16 11.76 9.30
C ILE A 11 3.23 10.82 9.84
N ALA A 12 2.79 9.81 10.60
CA ALA A 12 3.69 8.94 11.32
C ALA A 12 4.50 8.04 10.36
N ASN A 13 3.91 7.65 9.22
CA ASN A 13 4.48 6.67 8.32
C ASN A 13 4.45 7.16 6.85
N PHE A 14 5.61 7.56 6.33
CA PHE A 14 5.81 7.86 4.90
C PHE A 14 6.16 6.61 4.08
N VAL A 15 6.71 5.61 4.76
CA VAL A 15 7.08 4.31 4.22
C VAL A 15 6.21 3.29 4.95
N LEU A 16 5.39 2.55 4.21
CA LEU A 16 4.45 1.60 4.79
C LEU A 16 4.99 0.18 4.65
N PRO A 17 5.02 -0.62 5.72
CA PRO A 17 5.34 -2.03 5.64
C PRO A 17 4.33 -2.79 4.77
N ILE A 18 4.82 -3.70 3.95
CA ILE A 18 4.01 -4.74 3.31
C ILE A 18 4.26 -6.03 4.07
N ALA A 19 3.21 -6.60 4.63
CA ALA A 19 3.28 -7.86 5.36
C ALA A 19 2.54 -8.95 4.62
N LYS A 20 3.05 -10.18 4.72
CA LYS A 20 2.25 -11.37 4.53
C LYS A 20 1.34 -11.52 5.73
N VAL A 21 0.09 -11.86 5.46
CA VAL A 21 -0.93 -12.08 6.46
C VAL A 21 -1.59 -13.43 6.26
N GLY A 22 -1.98 -14.06 7.36
CA GLY A 22 -2.72 -15.32 7.39
C GLY A 22 -4.07 -15.15 8.11
N PRO A 23 -4.91 -16.19 8.10
CA PRO A 23 -6.14 -16.19 8.90
C PRO A 23 -5.80 -16.11 10.39
N GLY A 24 -6.42 -15.18 11.10
CA GLY A 24 -6.33 -15.02 12.54
C GLY A 24 -7.28 -15.95 13.31
N ALA A 25 -7.45 -15.69 14.60
CA ALA A 25 -8.26 -16.53 15.48
C ALA A 25 -9.78 -16.40 15.21
N ALA A 26 -10.22 -15.24 14.72
CA ALA A 26 -11.59 -15.00 14.27
C ALA A 26 -11.74 -15.01 12.74
N ALA A 27 -12.96 -15.24 12.25
CA ALA A 27 -13.26 -15.45 10.83
C ALA A 27 -12.89 -14.28 9.88
N ASP A 28 -12.72 -13.07 10.43
CA ASP A 28 -12.37 -11.85 9.68
C ASP A 28 -11.09 -11.19 10.22
N GLU A 29 -10.31 -11.91 11.03
CA GLU A 29 -9.06 -11.43 11.58
C GLU A 29 -7.90 -11.84 10.68
N LEU A 30 -6.96 -10.92 10.45
CA LEU A 30 -5.72 -11.19 9.74
C LEU A 30 -4.57 -11.15 10.74
N GLU A 31 -3.76 -12.21 10.78
CA GLU A 31 -2.56 -12.28 11.60
C GLU A 31 -1.32 -11.99 10.75
N TYR A 32 -0.41 -11.17 11.29
CA TYR A 32 0.89 -10.91 10.68
C TYR A 32 1.75 -12.18 10.66
N VAL A 33 2.34 -12.50 9.51
CA VAL A 33 3.24 -13.65 9.35
C VAL A 33 4.68 -13.19 9.15
N GLU A 34 4.94 -12.40 8.12
CA GLU A 34 6.29 -11.95 7.76
C GLU A 34 6.27 -10.59 7.05
N LEU A 35 7.38 -9.86 7.14
CA LEU A 35 7.59 -8.61 6.42
C LEU A 35 8.13 -8.92 5.02
N LEU A 36 7.39 -8.51 4.00
CA LEU A 36 7.75 -8.71 2.58
C LEU A 36 8.56 -7.53 2.03
N GLY A 37 8.33 -6.33 2.55
CA GLY A 37 9.02 -5.13 2.10
C GLY A 37 8.27 -3.87 2.49
N THR A 38 8.37 -2.83 1.66
CA THR A 38 7.72 -1.55 1.90
C THR A 38 7.08 -0.96 0.65
N CYS A 39 6.13 -0.06 0.83
CA CYS A 39 5.52 0.72 -0.24
C CYS A 39 5.29 2.18 0.16
N PHE A 40 4.95 2.98 -0.85
CA PHE A 40 4.45 4.34 -0.72
C PHE A 40 3.02 4.41 -1.23
N LEU A 41 2.13 5.13 -0.55
CA LEU A 41 0.80 5.44 -1.09
C LEU A 41 0.91 6.55 -2.12
N LEU A 42 0.40 6.34 -3.34
CA LEU A 42 0.35 7.36 -4.39
C LEU A 42 -1.01 8.07 -4.46
N SER A 43 -2.09 7.35 -4.14
CA SER A 43 -3.44 7.89 -4.12
C SER A 43 -4.24 7.18 -3.04
N GLY A 44 -4.28 7.81 -1.87
CA GLY A 44 -4.92 7.30 -0.67
C GLY A 44 -6.37 6.88 -0.86
N SER A 45 -7.19 7.76 -1.41
CA SER A 45 -8.62 7.49 -1.65
C SER A 45 -8.92 6.46 -2.74
N ARG A 46 -7.91 6.00 -3.48
CA ARG A 46 -8.03 4.99 -4.55
C ARG A 46 -7.31 3.69 -4.20
N GLY A 47 -6.71 3.59 -3.02
CA GLY A 47 -5.93 2.43 -2.61
C GLY A 47 -4.75 2.15 -3.56
N LEU A 48 -4.14 3.18 -4.15
CA LEU A 48 -3.00 2.98 -5.04
C LEU A 48 -1.69 3.15 -4.27
N ALA A 49 -0.87 2.11 -4.25
CA ALA A 49 0.46 2.12 -3.67
C ALA A 49 1.52 1.71 -4.70
N MET A 50 2.78 2.02 -4.40
CA MET A 50 3.95 1.69 -5.23
C MET A 50 5.03 1.04 -4.37
N THR A 51 5.64 -0.01 -4.91
CA THR A 51 6.76 -0.73 -4.31
C THR A 51 7.77 -1.09 -5.39
N ALA A 52 8.87 -1.77 -5.00
CA ALA A 52 9.82 -2.32 -5.95
C ALA A 52 9.27 -3.62 -6.57
N LYS A 53 9.60 -3.89 -7.83
CA LYS A 53 9.13 -5.09 -8.57
C LYS A 53 9.63 -6.37 -7.90
N HIS A 54 10.86 -6.39 -7.40
CA HIS A 54 11.38 -7.56 -6.68
C HIS A 54 10.64 -7.84 -5.36
N VAL A 55 10.10 -6.81 -4.69
CA VAL A 55 9.23 -6.99 -3.51
C VAL A 55 7.88 -7.55 -3.94
N ALA A 56 7.27 -6.99 -5.00
CA ALA A 56 5.96 -7.42 -5.50
C ALA A 56 5.92 -8.90 -5.91
N ARG A 57 7.03 -9.46 -6.40
CA ARG A 57 7.15 -10.88 -6.73
C ARG A 57 7.02 -11.84 -5.53
N GLY A 58 7.24 -11.33 -4.31
CA GLY A 58 7.02 -12.07 -3.07
C GLY A 58 5.60 -11.96 -2.52
N ILE A 59 4.70 -11.22 -3.20
CA ILE A 59 3.34 -10.94 -2.73
C ILE A 59 2.34 -11.89 -3.42
N THR A 60 1.57 -12.62 -2.62
CA THR A 60 0.37 -13.31 -3.08
C THR A 60 -0.86 -12.46 -2.78
N VAL A 61 -1.66 -12.16 -3.80
CA VAL A 61 -2.94 -11.42 -3.64
C VAL A 61 -3.87 -12.20 -2.70
N GLY A 62 -4.44 -11.52 -1.71
CA GLY A 62 -5.26 -12.15 -0.66
C GLY A 62 -4.47 -12.66 0.55
N GLU A 63 -3.15 -12.77 0.47
CA GLU A 63 -2.27 -13.17 1.60
C GLU A 63 -1.31 -12.04 2.00
N ALA A 64 -1.55 -10.82 1.53
CA ALA A 64 -0.71 -9.69 1.83
C ALA A 64 -1.52 -8.44 2.14
N ALA A 65 -1.00 -7.62 3.05
CA ALA A 65 -1.59 -6.35 3.45
C ALA A 65 -0.52 -5.28 3.64
N VAL A 66 -0.89 -4.04 3.34
CA VAL A 66 -0.12 -2.87 3.71
C VAL A 66 -0.48 -2.46 5.13
N MET A 67 0.54 -2.28 5.97
CA MET A 67 0.38 -1.84 7.35
C MET A 67 0.48 -0.32 7.43
N PHE A 68 -0.45 0.31 8.12
CA PHE A 68 -0.41 1.75 8.38
C PHE A 68 -0.90 2.07 9.78
N ASN A 69 -0.35 3.12 10.39
CA ASN A 69 -0.76 3.56 11.71
C ASN A 69 -1.71 4.75 11.56
N ARG A 70 -2.90 4.64 12.14
CA ARG A 70 -3.89 5.71 12.21
C ARG A 70 -4.27 5.92 13.67
N ASN A 71 -4.06 7.12 14.19
CA ASN A 71 -4.39 7.48 15.57
C ASN A 71 -3.77 6.52 16.61
N GLY A 72 -2.53 6.07 16.38
CA GLY A 72 -1.82 5.15 17.28
C GLY A 72 -2.21 3.67 17.11
N THR A 73 -3.17 3.35 16.24
CA THR A 73 -3.62 1.98 15.98
C THR A 73 -3.09 1.49 14.64
N TRP A 74 -2.50 0.30 14.62
CA TRP A 74 -2.10 -0.36 13.38
C TRP A 74 -3.32 -0.94 12.66
N GLN A 75 -3.43 -0.63 11.38
CA GLN A 75 -4.45 -1.10 10.47
C GLN A 75 -3.79 -1.82 9.29
N LEU A 76 -4.53 -2.74 8.70
CA LEU A 76 -4.14 -3.51 7.53
C LEU A 76 -5.02 -3.08 6.36
N ALA A 77 -4.43 -2.95 5.18
CA ALA A 77 -5.12 -2.77 3.93
C ALA A 77 -4.77 -3.94 3.00
N ALA A 78 -5.73 -4.82 2.73
CA ALA A 78 -5.51 -6.00 1.91
C ALA A 78 -5.04 -5.62 0.48
N VAL A 79 -4.02 -6.31 -0.02
CA VAL A 79 -3.57 -6.18 -1.41
C VAL A 79 -4.51 -6.99 -2.30
N GLN A 80 -5.20 -6.29 -3.20
CA GLN A 80 -6.20 -6.82 -4.14
C GLN A 80 -5.67 -6.96 -5.57
N GLY A 81 -4.56 -6.31 -5.91
CA GLY A 81 -3.97 -6.40 -7.24
C GLY A 81 -2.54 -5.92 -7.30
N ILE A 82 -1.80 -6.40 -8.30
CA ILE A 82 -0.39 -6.11 -8.52
C ILE A 82 -0.18 -5.87 -10.01
N GLU A 83 0.55 -4.82 -10.36
CA GLU A 83 0.95 -4.53 -11.73
C GLU A 83 2.45 -4.20 -11.75
N GLU A 84 3.24 -5.05 -12.42
CA GLU A 84 4.70 -4.84 -12.55
C GLU A 84 5.00 -3.95 -13.75
N HIS A 85 5.89 -2.97 -13.57
CA HIS A 85 6.45 -2.24 -14.70
C HIS A 85 7.31 -3.19 -15.58
N PRO A 86 7.24 -3.11 -16.92
CA PRO A 86 7.91 -4.07 -17.80
C PRO A 86 9.44 -4.04 -17.66
N ALA A 87 10.04 -2.84 -17.58
CA ALA A 87 11.49 -2.65 -17.58
C ALA A 87 12.08 -2.31 -16.20
N GLU A 88 11.59 -1.24 -15.57
CA GLU A 88 12.07 -0.76 -14.27
C GLU A 88 11.69 -1.65 -13.07
N ASP A 89 12.46 -1.56 -11.98
CA ASP A 89 12.20 -2.26 -10.71
C ASP A 89 11.10 -1.57 -9.90
N VAL A 90 9.92 -1.42 -10.50
CA VAL A 90 8.75 -0.75 -9.93
C VAL A 90 7.51 -1.61 -10.14
N ALA A 91 6.64 -1.67 -9.13
CA ALA A 91 5.33 -2.28 -9.23
C ALA A 91 4.28 -1.41 -8.51
N LEU A 92 3.06 -1.43 -9.03
CA LEU A 92 1.89 -0.83 -8.41
C LEU A 92 1.11 -1.91 -7.65
N LEU A 93 0.61 -1.54 -6.48
CA LEU A 93 -0.30 -2.35 -5.70
C LEU A 93 -1.65 -1.66 -5.67
N ARG A 94 -2.71 -2.45 -5.82
CA ARG A 94 -4.08 -2.03 -5.54
C ARG A 94 -4.49 -2.58 -4.20
N LEU A 95 -4.81 -1.70 -3.28
CA LEU A 95 -5.34 -2.02 -1.97
C LEU A 95 -6.86 -2.05 -2.02
N GLU A 96 -7.47 -2.62 -0.99
CA GLU A 96 -8.90 -2.50 -0.79
C GLU A 96 -9.37 -1.02 -0.72
N PRO A 97 -10.64 -0.74 -1.01
CA PRO A 97 -11.15 0.62 -0.93
C PRO A 97 -11.02 1.17 0.50
N GLY A 98 -10.41 2.34 0.63
CA GLY A 98 -10.21 2.98 1.92
C GLY A 98 -9.80 4.44 1.79
N ASP A 99 -9.83 5.14 2.92
CA ASP A 99 -9.33 6.50 3.04
C ASP A 99 -7.95 6.47 3.71
N TYR A 100 -6.93 6.22 2.90
CA TYR A 100 -5.55 6.15 3.38
C TYR A 100 -4.89 7.53 3.30
N PRO A 101 -4.35 8.10 4.38
CA PRO A 101 -3.60 9.35 4.29
C PRO A 101 -2.35 9.14 3.45
N SER A 102 -2.15 9.99 2.43
CA SER A 102 -0.89 10.03 1.69
C SER A 102 -0.39 11.47 1.53
N PRO A 103 0.85 11.78 1.93
CA PRO A 103 1.49 13.04 1.58
C PRO A 103 2.01 13.08 0.14
N PHE A 104 2.07 11.93 -0.53
CA PHE A 104 2.64 11.86 -1.87
C PHE A 104 1.56 12.11 -2.91
N SER A 105 1.90 12.94 -3.88
CA SER A 105 1.10 13.15 -5.09
C SER A 105 1.98 12.97 -6.30
N VAL A 106 1.41 12.39 -7.36
CA VAL A 106 2.07 12.31 -8.66
C VAL A 106 1.95 13.67 -9.32
N SER A 107 3.04 14.43 -9.32
CA SER A 107 3.05 15.82 -9.84
C SER A 107 3.27 15.90 -11.35
N ARG A 108 3.93 14.91 -11.94
CA ARG A 108 4.16 14.78 -13.40
C ARG A 108 4.18 13.31 -13.79
N PHE A 109 3.59 13.00 -14.94
CA PHE A 109 3.72 11.69 -15.58
C PHE A 109 4.13 11.89 -17.04
N HIS A 110 4.96 10.99 -17.55
CA HIS A 110 5.32 10.94 -18.96
C HIS A 110 4.88 9.59 -19.50
N VAL A 111 4.02 9.60 -20.52
CA VAL A 111 3.60 8.37 -21.19
C VAL A 111 4.68 8.05 -22.21
N HIS A 112 5.47 7.02 -21.95
CA HIS A 112 6.32 6.46 -22.99
C HIS A 112 5.43 5.72 -23.99
N ALA A 113 5.44 6.14 -25.26
CA ALA A 113 4.81 5.38 -26.33
C ALA A 113 5.52 4.01 -26.40
N GLY A 114 4.73 2.93 -26.36
CA GLY A 114 5.15 1.58 -26.01
C GLY A 114 6.36 1.00 -26.75
N CYS A 115 6.99 0.02 -26.08
CA CYS A 115 7.81 -1.01 -26.70
C CYS A 115 6.97 -2.28 -26.87
#